data_AF-A0A382E626-F1
#
_entry.id   AF-A0A382E626-F1
#
_cell.length_a   1.000
_cell.length_b   1.000
_cell.length_c   1.000
_cell.angle_alpha   90.00
_cell.angle_beta   90.00
_cell.angle_gamma   90.00
#
_symmetry.space_group_name_H-M   'P 1'
#
loop_
_entity.id
_entity.type
_entity.pdbx_description
1 polymer ?
#
loop_
_entity_poly.entity_id
_entity_poly.type
_entity_poly.pdbx_seq_one_letter_code
_entity_poly.pdbx_strand_id
1 'polypeptide(L)'
;MIRPDPVSSSGLAFLFAFNHWTCHVGRCKICPDTRKHQEGNMTTRQIPSEEQVIGWMDSLSNWGRWGADDQMGTLNLITDAKRAQAAGLVKEGISVTCSRLIVPELAADVTSIPPLHYMVRAGDSAPAEGSGGTADFIGFSFHGLTITHLDALCHQTWNGKMYNGRPASEVGSDTKATSLNIDAAQNGVVTRGILLDIAKVKGKKWLDAGEPVFVEDLEAAEKAAGVRIEEGDALMLRLGWYKRRL
;
A
#
# COMPACT_ATOMS: atom_id res chain seq x y z
N MET A 1 -42.06 7.69 21.94
CA MET A 1 -40.97 7.22 22.82
C MET A 1 -40.58 5.82 22.38
N ILE A 2 -39.70 5.71 21.38
CA ILE A 2 -39.09 4.44 20.95
C ILE A 2 -37.62 4.79 20.70
N ARG A 3 -36.73 4.13 21.44
CA ARG A 3 -35.28 4.31 21.40
C ARG A 3 -34.72 3.72 20.09
N PRO A 4 -33.64 4.27 19.50
CA PRO A 4 -32.88 3.57 18.48
C PRO A 4 -31.91 2.58 19.16
N ASP A 5 -31.95 1.32 18.74
CA ASP A 5 -30.94 0.33 19.07
C ASP A 5 -29.63 0.60 18.30
N PRO A 6 -28.46 0.45 18.93
CA PRO A 6 -27.17 0.60 18.28
C PRO A 6 -26.63 -0.75 17.76
N VAL A 7 -25.67 -0.65 16.84
CA VAL A 7 -24.73 -1.70 16.38
C VAL A 7 -25.20 -2.56 15.21
N SER A 8 -24.81 -2.12 14.01
CA SER A 8 -24.43 -3.01 12.90
C SER A 8 -23.05 -2.54 12.43
N SER A 9 -22.01 -3.25 12.83
CA SER A 9 -20.65 -3.10 12.30
C SER A 9 -20.61 -3.72 10.91
N SER A 10 -20.88 -2.90 9.89
CA SER A 10 -20.74 -3.28 8.49
C SER A 10 -19.26 -3.37 8.12
N GLY A 11 -18.70 -4.57 8.21
CA GLY A 11 -17.40 -4.89 7.63
C GLY A 11 -17.48 -4.78 6.11
N LEU A 12 -16.84 -3.76 5.53
CA LEU A 12 -16.65 -3.65 4.09
C LEU A 12 -15.62 -4.69 3.64
N ALA A 13 -15.98 -5.52 2.66
CA ALA A 13 -15.01 -6.33 1.92
C ALA A 13 -14.34 -5.45 0.86
N PHE A 14 -13.02 -5.36 0.92
CA PHE A 14 -12.23 -4.59 -0.04
C PHE A 14 -11.21 -5.47 -0.76
N LEU A 15 -11.18 -5.37 -2.09
CA LEU A 15 -10.25 -6.05 -2.98
C LEU A 15 -9.13 -5.09 -3.37
N PHE A 16 -7.98 -5.07 -2.69
CA PHE A 16 -6.90 -4.14 -3.01
C PHE A 16 -5.50 -4.69 -2.84
N ALA A 17 -4.59 -3.92 -3.42
CA ALA A 17 -3.20 -4.19 -3.63
C ALA A 17 -2.44 -2.91 -3.21
N PHE A 18 -1.48 -3.01 -2.27
CA PHE A 18 -0.75 -1.89 -1.63
C PHE A 18 0.75 -1.92 -1.92
N ASN A 19 1.39 -0.75 -2.07
CA ASN A 19 2.17 -0.11 -1.00
C ASN A 19 2.70 1.28 -1.39
N HIS A 20 2.96 2.12 -0.38
CA HIS A 20 3.98 3.18 -0.44
C HIS A 20 4.58 3.31 0.96
N TRP A 21 5.82 2.85 1.13
CA TRP A 21 6.66 3.10 2.31
C TRP A 21 7.97 3.67 1.81
N THR A 22 8.16 4.97 1.90
CA THR A 22 9.48 5.60 1.80
C THR A 22 9.89 6.06 3.20
N CYS A 23 10.79 5.30 3.84
CA CYS A 23 11.47 5.75 5.04
C CYS A 23 12.52 6.79 4.63
N HIS A 24 12.17 8.07 4.66
CA HIS A 24 13.16 9.15 4.56
C HIS A 24 13.74 9.41 5.95
N VAL A 25 14.90 8.82 6.25
CA VAL A 25 15.72 9.21 7.41
C VAL A 25 16.45 10.52 7.06
N GLY A 26 15.72 11.62 7.05
CA GLY A 26 16.24 12.97 6.82
C GLY A 26 16.52 13.67 8.15
N ARG A 27 17.80 13.92 8.47
CA ARG A 27 18.21 14.74 9.62
C ARG A 27 17.66 16.17 9.50
N CYS A 28 16.74 16.56 10.38
CA CYS A 28 16.49 17.97 10.67
C CYS A 28 17.38 18.37 11.86
N LYS A 29 18.51 19.04 11.60
CA LYS A 29 19.25 19.77 12.63
C LYS A 29 18.45 21.02 12.94
N ILE A 30 17.83 21.11 14.12
CA ILE A 30 17.54 22.29 14.98
C ILE A 30 16.43 21.88 15.98
N CYS A 31 16.81 21.34 17.14
CA CYS A 31 16.13 21.56 18.43
C CYS A 31 16.96 20.97 19.59
N PRO A 32 16.98 21.58 20.80
CA PRO A 32 17.84 21.14 21.91
C PRO A 32 17.26 19.96 22.70
N ASP A 33 18.16 19.08 23.16
CA ASP A 33 17.94 17.94 24.05
C ASP A 33 17.43 18.39 25.42
N THR A 34 16.26 17.88 25.86
CA THR A 34 15.87 17.90 27.27
C THR A 34 15.29 16.55 27.70
N ARG A 35 16.18 15.60 28.02
CA ARG A 35 15.83 14.37 28.75
C ARG A 35 15.44 14.66 30.21
N LYS A 36 14.28 14.14 30.63
CA LYS A 36 14.04 13.70 32.02
C LYS A 36 13.32 12.36 32.02
N HIS A 37 13.88 11.41 32.78
CA HIS A 37 13.37 10.07 33.03
C HIS A 37 12.07 10.08 33.83
N GLN A 38 11.14 9.18 33.47
CA GLN A 38 10.18 8.56 34.39
C GLN A 38 9.95 7.09 33.97
N GLU A 39 10.03 6.18 34.94
CA GLU A 39 9.71 4.76 34.81
C GLU A 39 8.22 4.51 35.09
N GLY A 40 7.57 3.66 34.30
CA GLY A 40 6.27 3.06 34.63
C GLY A 40 5.31 2.84 33.45
N ASN A 41 5.23 1.59 32.98
CA ASN A 41 4.15 0.97 32.18
C ASN A 41 4.07 1.28 30.65
N MET A 42 3.58 0.28 29.92
CA MET A 42 3.79 -0.04 28.50
C MET A 42 3.50 1.03 27.43
N THR A 43 4.18 0.86 26.28
CA THR A 43 3.96 1.47 24.94
C THR A 43 4.13 2.98 24.85
N THR A 44 5.37 3.41 24.62
CA THR A 44 5.70 4.79 24.25
C THR A 44 5.67 4.93 22.74
N ARG A 45 5.00 5.99 22.24
CA ARG A 45 5.10 6.49 20.86
C ARG A 45 6.54 6.90 20.54
N GLN A 46 7.39 5.90 20.37
CA GLN A 46 8.82 6.06 20.27
C GLN A 46 9.25 5.65 18.87
N ILE A 47 9.93 6.58 18.20
CA ILE A 47 10.57 6.29 16.94
C ILE A 47 11.76 5.36 17.24
N PRO A 48 11.86 4.20 16.58
CA PRO A 48 12.98 3.28 16.81
C PRO A 48 14.31 3.92 16.39
N SER A 49 15.39 3.55 17.07
CA SER A 49 16.73 3.93 16.65
C SER A 49 17.13 3.20 15.36
N GLU A 50 18.13 3.73 14.66
CA GLU A 50 18.69 3.09 13.46
C GLU A 50 19.19 1.67 13.76
N GLU A 51 19.86 1.47 14.90
CA GLU A 51 20.33 0.15 15.35
C GLU A 51 19.18 -0.84 15.55
N GLN A 52 18.06 -0.39 16.15
CA GLN A 52 16.87 -1.23 16.31
C GLN A 52 16.29 -1.63 14.95
N VAL A 53 16.14 -0.67 14.03
CA VAL A 53 15.61 -0.94 12.68
C VAL A 53 16.51 -1.92 11.92
N ILE A 54 17.84 -1.74 11.98
CA ILE A 54 18.79 -2.67 11.33
C ILE A 54 18.67 -4.06 11.94
N GLY A 55 18.61 -4.18 13.28
CA GLY A 55 18.46 -5.47 13.97
C GLY A 55 17.13 -6.19 13.65
N TRP A 56 16.08 -5.45 13.30
CA TRP A 56 14.80 -6.03 12.87
C TRP A 56 14.86 -6.69 11.49
N MET A 57 15.79 -6.29 10.62
CA MET A 57 15.95 -6.92 9.31
C MET A 57 16.28 -8.43 9.43
N ASP A 58 16.97 -8.80 10.51
CA ASP A 58 17.30 -10.19 10.83
C ASP A 58 16.26 -10.82 11.78
N SER A 59 15.88 -10.11 12.85
CA SER A 59 15.02 -10.68 13.90
C SER A 59 13.52 -10.74 13.55
N LEU A 60 13.04 -9.93 12.60
CA LEU A 60 11.64 -9.86 12.16
C LEU A 60 11.50 -10.22 10.68
N SER A 61 11.99 -11.40 10.30
CA SER A 61 12.00 -11.88 8.92
C SER A 61 11.03 -13.05 8.70
N ASN A 62 10.37 -13.06 7.53
CA ASN A 62 9.59 -14.20 7.03
C ASN A 62 10.40 -15.10 6.08
N TRP A 63 11.70 -14.91 5.93
CA TRP A 63 12.50 -15.76 5.04
C TRP A 63 12.46 -17.21 5.49
N GLY A 64 12.27 -18.12 4.55
CA GLY A 64 12.09 -19.54 4.81
C GLY A 64 10.71 -19.94 5.38
N ARG A 65 9.82 -19.01 5.76
CA ARG A 65 8.51 -19.33 6.36
C ARG A 65 7.66 -20.23 5.45
N TRP A 66 7.73 -20.02 4.14
CA TRP A 66 6.99 -20.79 3.13
C TRP A 66 7.92 -21.64 2.23
N GLY A 67 9.15 -21.90 2.69
CA GLY A 67 10.17 -22.64 1.94
C GLY A 67 11.21 -21.72 1.27
N ALA A 68 12.39 -22.28 0.98
CA ALA A 68 13.55 -21.54 0.46
C ALA A 68 13.35 -21.00 -0.97
N ASP A 69 12.46 -21.63 -1.75
CA ASP A 69 12.19 -21.22 -3.13
C ASP A 69 10.96 -20.31 -3.26
N ASP A 70 10.28 -19.99 -2.15
CA ASP A 70 9.08 -19.15 -2.16
C ASP A 70 9.36 -17.78 -2.79
N GLN A 71 8.39 -17.34 -3.60
CA GLN A 71 8.40 -16.06 -4.28
C GLN A 71 7.14 -15.23 -4.02
N MET A 72 6.18 -15.77 -3.26
CA MET A 72 4.90 -15.11 -3.00
C MET A 72 4.91 -14.29 -1.70
N GLY A 73 5.76 -14.64 -0.72
CA GLY A 73 5.82 -13.97 0.55
C GLY A 73 4.47 -13.96 1.27
N THR A 74 4.05 -12.82 1.80
CA THR A 74 2.79 -12.70 2.56
C THR A 74 1.54 -12.93 1.73
N LEU A 75 1.62 -12.99 0.38
CA LEU A 75 0.49 -13.43 -0.44
C LEU A 75 0.08 -14.88 -0.14
N ASN A 76 0.99 -15.71 0.40
CA ASN A 76 0.68 -17.06 0.88
C ASN A 76 -0.33 -17.09 2.03
N LEU A 77 -0.52 -15.97 2.74
CA LEU A 77 -1.54 -15.84 3.80
C LEU A 77 -2.95 -15.74 3.23
N ILE A 78 -3.07 -15.41 1.94
CA ILE A 78 -4.35 -15.25 1.26
C ILE A 78 -4.76 -16.59 0.65
N THR A 79 -5.22 -17.50 1.51
CA THR A 79 -5.70 -18.84 1.13
C THR A 79 -7.05 -18.78 0.42
N ASP A 80 -7.45 -19.90 -0.20
CA ASP A 80 -8.80 -20.02 -0.78
C ASP A 80 -9.91 -19.83 0.26
N ALA A 81 -9.68 -20.30 1.49
CA ALA A 81 -10.60 -20.06 2.60
C ALA A 81 -10.72 -18.57 2.93
N LYS A 82 -9.59 -17.82 2.90
CA LYS A 82 -9.59 -16.37 3.09
C LYS A 82 -10.32 -15.64 1.97
N ARG A 83 -10.16 -16.09 0.71
CA ARG A 83 -10.90 -15.57 -0.45
C ARG A 83 -12.40 -15.78 -0.29
N ALA A 84 -12.82 -16.99 0.09
CA ALA A 84 -14.22 -17.30 0.33
C ALA A 84 -14.81 -16.48 1.49
N GLN A 85 -14.06 -16.31 2.59
CA GLN A 85 -14.43 -15.44 3.71
C GLN A 85 -14.68 -14.02 3.24
N ALA A 86 -13.75 -13.46 2.45
CA ALA A 86 -13.86 -12.11 1.91
C ALA A 86 -15.07 -11.95 0.98
N ALA A 87 -15.29 -12.90 0.07
CA ALA A 87 -16.45 -12.89 -0.82
C ALA A 87 -17.78 -12.90 -0.04
N GLY A 88 -17.86 -13.64 1.07
CA GLY A 88 -19.05 -13.70 1.93
C GLY A 88 -19.45 -12.38 2.59
N LEU A 89 -18.56 -11.39 2.65
CA LEU A 89 -18.84 -10.07 3.21
C LEU A 89 -19.66 -9.17 2.26
N VAL A 90 -19.66 -9.46 0.95
CA VAL A 90 -20.41 -8.65 -0.02
C VAL A 90 -21.92 -8.80 0.20
N LYS A 91 -22.61 -7.71 0.51
CA LYS A 91 -24.07 -7.68 0.71
C LYS A 91 -24.82 -6.85 -0.33
N GLU A 92 -24.28 -5.68 -0.67
CA GLU A 92 -24.96 -4.69 -1.52
C GLU A 92 -24.40 -4.64 -2.95
N GLY A 93 -23.26 -5.29 -3.22
CA GLY A 93 -22.62 -5.26 -4.54
C GLY A 93 -22.04 -3.90 -4.94
N ILE A 94 -21.90 -2.96 -4.00
CA ILE A 94 -21.35 -1.63 -4.25
C ILE A 94 -19.83 -1.73 -4.41
N SER A 95 -19.31 -1.19 -5.52
CA SER A 95 -17.88 -1.05 -5.78
C SER A 95 -17.41 0.37 -5.48
N VAL A 96 -16.28 0.49 -4.77
CA VAL A 96 -15.61 1.76 -4.47
C VAL A 96 -14.19 1.67 -4.99
N THR A 97 -13.82 2.52 -5.94
CA THR A 97 -12.44 2.57 -6.45
C THR A 97 -11.50 3.20 -5.43
N CYS A 98 -10.31 2.61 -5.26
CA CYS A 98 -9.18 3.23 -4.56
C CYS A 98 -8.07 3.67 -5.54
N SER A 99 -8.34 3.58 -6.84
CA SER A 99 -7.42 4.03 -7.87
C SER A 99 -7.56 5.52 -8.13
N ARG A 100 -6.43 6.18 -8.35
CA ARG A 100 -6.42 7.50 -8.98
C ARG A 100 -6.65 7.37 -10.48
N LEU A 101 -7.26 8.39 -11.07
CA LEU A 101 -7.24 8.53 -12.52
C LEU A 101 -5.80 8.71 -12.99
N ILE A 102 -5.47 8.07 -14.11
CA ILE A 102 -4.18 8.22 -14.77
C ILE A 102 -4.26 9.53 -15.55
N VAL A 103 -3.51 10.54 -15.08
CA VAL A 103 -3.47 11.86 -15.71
C VAL A 103 -2.06 12.07 -16.27
N PRO A 104 -1.90 12.22 -17.60
CA PRO A 104 -0.60 12.41 -18.26
C PRO A 104 -0.15 13.87 -18.19
N GLU A 105 -0.21 14.47 -17.00
CA GLU A 105 0.13 15.88 -16.77
C GLU A 105 1.33 16.00 -15.84
N LEU A 106 2.18 16.98 -16.11
CA LEU A 106 3.21 17.43 -15.18
C LEU A 106 2.55 18.21 -14.04
N ALA A 107 2.91 17.88 -12.81
CA ALA A 107 2.51 18.62 -11.62
C ALA A 107 3.70 18.72 -10.66
N ALA A 108 3.64 19.67 -9.71
CA ALA A 108 4.72 19.92 -8.77
C ALA A 108 5.07 18.71 -7.88
N ASP A 109 4.13 17.77 -7.71
CA ASP A 109 4.31 16.53 -6.94
C ASP A 109 4.68 15.31 -7.80
N VAL A 110 4.88 15.50 -9.10
CA VAL A 110 5.38 14.47 -10.02
C VAL A 110 6.90 14.39 -9.88
N THR A 111 7.36 13.42 -9.08
CA THR A 111 8.80 13.20 -8.80
C THR A 111 9.47 12.20 -9.77
N SER A 112 8.71 11.64 -10.70
CA SER A 112 9.17 10.65 -11.70
C SER A 112 8.60 10.99 -13.08
N ILE A 113 8.79 10.13 -14.08
CA ILE A 113 8.24 10.35 -15.42
C ILE A 113 6.70 10.32 -15.32
N PRO A 114 5.97 11.36 -15.73
CA PRO A 114 4.51 11.32 -15.75
C PRO A 114 4.03 10.20 -16.68
N PRO A 115 2.81 9.66 -16.48
CA PRO A 115 2.21 8.75 -17.45
C PRO A 115 2.26 9.35 -18.86
N LEU A 116 2.69 8.56 -19.83
CA LEU A 116 2.64 8.92 -21.24
C LEU A 116 1.36 8.35 -21.82
N HIS A 117 0.59 9.16 -22.55
CA HIS A 117 -0.62 8.68 -23.22
C HIS A 117 -0.71 9.29 -24.62
N TYR A 118 -0.67 8.44 -25.63
CA TYR A 118 -0.76 8.84 -27.04
C TYR A 118 -1.80 8.00 -27.75
N MET A 119 -2.58 8.62 -28.63
CA MET A 119 -3.39 7.88 -29.60
C MET A 119 -2.48 7.40 -30.73
N VAL A 120 -2.33 6.08 -30.89
CA VAL A 120 -1.67 5.46 -32.04
C VAL A 120 -2.56 5.56 -33.29
N ARG A 121 -3.88 5.51 -33.08
CA ARG A 121 -4.89 5.78 -34.10
C ARG A 121 -6.02 6.58 -33.47
N ALA A 122 -6.23 7.80 -33.96
CA ALA A 122 -7.20 8.74 -33.41
C ALA A 122 -8.51 8.73 -34.21
N GLY A 123 -9.62 9.03 -33.53
CA GLY A 123 -10.96 8.96 -34.14
C GLY A 123 -11.24 10.05 -35.17
N ASP A 124 -10.54 11.18 -35.10
CA ASP A 124 -10.57 12.27 -36.09
C ASP A 124 -9.93 11.89 -37.43
N SER A 125 -9.14 10.81 -37.47
CA SER A 125 -8.62 10.19 -38.69
C SER A 125 -9.49 9.05 -39.24
N ALA A 126 -10.64 8.76 -38.59
CA ALA A 126 -11.52 7.68 -39.02
C ALA A 126 -12.29 8.05 -40.30
N PRO A 127 -12.56 7.08 -41.21
CA PRO A 127 -13.33 7.34 -42.41
C PRO A 127 -14.79 7.69 -42.10
N ALA A 128 -15.40 8.53 -42.94
CA ALA A 128 -16.81 8.94 -42.80
C ALA A 128 -17.80 7.80 -43.09
N GLU A 129 -17.41 6.83 -43.93
CA GLU A 129 -18.17 5.63 -44.24
C GLU A 129 -17.28 4.38 -44.12
N GLY A 130 -17.86 3.25 -43.70
CA GLY A 130 -17.12 2.01 -43.49
C GLY A 130 -16.62 1.83 -42.04
N SER A 131 -15.64 0.94 -41.85
CA SER A 131 -15.14 0.58 -40.51
C SER A 131 -13.99 1.49 -40.08
N GLY A 132 -14.03 1.93 -38.82
CA GLY A 132 -12.94 2.63 -38.15
C GLY A 132 -12.61 2.00 -36.79
N GLY A 133 -11.56 2.48 -36.16
CA GLY A 133 -11.21 2.10 -34.79
C GLY A 133 -10.22 3.08 -34.21
N THR A 134 -10.08 3.10 -32.89
CA THR A 134 -9.04 3.86 -32.19
C THR A 134 -8.03 2.90 -31.59
N ALA A 135 -6.84 3.39 -31.27
CA ALA A 135 -5.82 2.65 -30.55
C ALA A 135 -4.96 3.64 -29.78
N ASP A 136 -4.56 3.29 -28.58
CA ASP A 136 -3.73 4.09 -27.69
C ASP A 136 -2.44 3.33 -27.29
N PHE A 137 -1.47 4.12 -26.85
CA PHE A 137 -0.27 3.68 -26.16
C PHE A 137 -0.23 4.39 -24.82
N ILE A 138 -0.03 3.62 -23.75
CA ILE A 138 0.15 4.17 -22.40
C ILE A 138 1.47 3.66 -21.84
N GLY A 139 2.33 4.59 -21.44
CA GLY A 139 3.62 4.32 -20.78
C GLY A 139 3.57 4.70 -19.30
N PHE A 140 4.09 3.84 -18.43
CA PHE A 140 4.06 4.04 -16.99
C PHE A 140 5.46 4.01 -16.36
N SER A 141 5.66 4.90 -15.39
CA SER A 141 6.71 4.83 -14.37
C SER A 141 6.02 4.65 -13.02
N PHE A 142 5.90 3.41 -12.54
CA PHE A 142 5.03 3.08 -11.42
C PHE A 142 5.46 3.70 -10.08
N HIS A 143 6.76 3.80 -9.80
CA HIS A 143 7.28 4.18 -8.49
C HIS A 143 7.38 5.71 -8.26
N GLY A 144 6.30 6.42 -8.59
CA GLY A 144 6.08 7.84 -8.28
C GLY A 144 4.87 8.06 -7.37
N LEU A 145 4.46 9.32 -7.18
CA LEU A 145 3.33 9.68 -6.31
C LEU A 145 1.97 9.77 -7.04
N THR A 146 1.94 9.55 -8.35
CA THR A 146 0.78 9.88 -9.20
C THR A 146 -0.02 8.68 -9.68
N ILE A 147 0.54 7.47 -9.60
CA ILE A 147 -0.11 6.23 -10.05
C ILE A 147 -0.43 5.36 -8.83
N THR A 148 -1.66 4.86 -8.74
CA THR A 148 -1.98 3.76 -7.79
C THR A 148 -1.34 2.48 -8.33
N HIS A 149 -0.44 1.86 -7.58
CA HIS A 149 0.34 0.71 -8.04
C HIS A 149 0.62 -0.31 -6.92
N LEU A 150 1.23 -1.42 -7.33
CA LEU A 150 1.75 -2.47 -6.49
C LEU A 150 3.27 -2.52 -6.59
N ASP A 151 3.92 -2.60 -5.44
CA ASP A 151 5.35 -2.93 -5.36
C ASP A 151 5.50 -4.43 -5.16
N ALA A 152 6.09 -5.10 -6.15
CA ALA A 152 6.46 -6.51 -6.04
C ALA A 152 7.64 -6.70 -5.07
N LEU A 153 7.87 -7.93 -4.60
CA LEU A 153 8.93 -8.24 -3.65
C LEU A 153 10.34 -7.97 -4.21
N CYS A 154 10.50 -7.90 -5.53
CA CYS A 154 11.74 -7.50 -6.19
C CYS A 154 12.04 -5.99 -6.15
N HIS A 155 11.09 -5.17 -5.67
CA HIS A 155 11.22 -3.70 -5.69
C HIS A 155 12.28 -3.18 -4.70
N GLN A 156 12.40 -3.83 -3.53
CA GLN A 156 13.29 -3.39 -2.46
C GLN A 156 14.41 -4.39 -2.21
N THR A 157 15.61 -3.88 -1.98
CA THR A 157 16.79 -4.67 -1.62
C THR A 157 17.41 -4.17 -0.32
N TRP A 158 18.10 -5.07 0.38
CA TRP A 158 18.93 -4.76 1.54
C TRP A 158 20.17 -5.65 1.51
N ASN A 159 21.36 -5.06 1.68
CA ASN A 159 22.64 -5.78 1.62
C ASN A 159 22.80 -6.69 0.38
N GLY A 160 22.37 -6.19 -0.79
CA GLY A 160 22.43 -6.92 -2.06
C GLY A 160 21.47 -8.11 -2.17
N LYS A 161 20.50 -8.23 -1.26
CA LYS A 161 19.50 -9.30 -1.24
C LYS A 161 18.08 -8.75 -1.29
N MET A 162 17.19 -9.54 -1.86
CA MET A 162 15.74 -9.39 -1.84
C MET A 162 15.14 -10.43 -0.90
N TYR A 163 13.80 -10.50 -0.86
CA TYR A 163 13.08 -11.51 -0.08
C TYR A 163 13.63 -12.94 -0.30
N ASN A 164 13.63 -13.71 0.79
CA ASN A 164 14.12 -15.08 0.83
C ASN A 164 15.60 -15.27 0.45
N GLY A 165 16.41 -14.22 0.57
CA GLY A 165 17.85 -14.28 0.33
C GLY A 165 18.26 -14.22 -1.13
N ARG A 166 17.31 -14.00 -2.05
CA ARG A 166 17.58 -13.90 -3.47
C ARG A 166 18.51 -12.73 -3.77
N PRO A 167 19.54 -12.88 -4.61
CA PRO A 167 20.47 -11.81 -4.91
C PRO A 167 19.78 -10.71 -5.74
N ALA A 168 20.05 -9.45 -5.41
CA ALA A 168 19.50 -8.29 -6.11
C ALA A 168 19.81 -8.30 -7.63
N SER A 169 20.89 -8.98 -8.04
CA SER A 169 21.25 -9.16 -9.45
C SER A 169 20.26 -9.98 -10.28
N GLU A 170 19.29 -10.65 -9.65
CA GLU A 170 18.16 -11.27 -10.37
C GLU A 170 17.19 -10.23 -10.97
N VAL A 171 17.36 -8.95 -10.62
CA VAL A 171 16.73 -7.81 -11.30
C VAL A 171 17.78 -7.10 -12.16
N GLY A 172 17.82 -7.44 -13.44
CA GLY A 172 18.78 -6.90 -14.40
C GLY A 172 18.21 -5.81 -15.31
N SER A 173 19.07 -4.94 -15.82
CA SER A 173 18.69 -3.87 -16.77
C SER A 173 18.21 -4.41 -18.12
N ASP A 174 18.70 -5.58 -18.52
CA ASP A 174 18.39 -6.27 -19.78
C ASP A 174 17.46 -7.48 -19.58
N THR A 175 17.59 -8.17 -18.45
CA THR A 175 16.79 -9.36 -18.10
C THR A 175 15.50 -9.04 -17.37
N LYS A 176 15.34 -7.81 -16.87
CA LYS A 176 14.23 -7.39 -16.00
C LYS A 176 14.26 -8.18 -14.68
N ALA A 177 13.15 -8.19 -13.95
CA ALA A 177 13.01 -8.98 -12.73
C ALA A 177 12.72 -10.45 -13.07
N THR A 178 13.71 -11.33 -12.87
CA THR A 178 13.60 -12.78 -13.13
C THR A 178 13.06 -13.56 -11.93
N SER A 179 12.99 -12.92 -10.77
CA SER A 179 12.39 -13.46 -9.56
C SER A 179 11.63 -12.37 -8.81
N LEU A 180 10.71 -12.78 -7.94
CA LEU A 180 9.98 -11.91 -7.02
C LEU A 180 9.21 -10.77 -7.72
N ASN A 181 8.95 -10.94 -9.01
CA ASN A 181 8.24 -9.98 -9.84
C ASN A 181 6.72 -10.06 -9.59
N ILE A 182 5.97 -9.17 -10.23
CA ILE A 182 4.53 -9.03 -9.99
C ILE A 182 3.71 -10.24 -10.49
N ASP A 183 4.30 -11.11 -11.32
CA ASP A 183 3.61 -12.27 -11.90
C ASP A 183 3.21 -13.29 -10.81
N ALA A 184 3.85 -13.24 -9.63
CA ALA A 184 3.42 -14.00 -8.46
C ALA A 184 1.97 -13.66 -8.03
N ALA A 185 1.47 -12.47 -8.39
CA ALA A 185 0.10 -12.02 -8.14
C ALA A 185 -0.80 -12.11 -9.39
N GLN A 186 -0.43 -12.88 -10.42
CA GLN A 186 -1.16 -12.96 -11.71
C GLN A 186 -2.63 -13.35 -11.58
N ASN A 187 -3.00 -14.11 -10.54
CA ASN A 187 -4.40 -14.50 -10.28
C ASN A 187 -5.22 -13.38 -9.59
N GLY A 188 -4.62 -12.20 -9.39
CA GLY A 188 -5.18 -11.10 -8.63
C GLY A 188 -5.04 -11.29 -7.12
N VAL A 189 -5.15 -10.16 -6.39
CA VAL A 189 -5.13 -10.14 -4.93
C VAL A 189 -6.57 -10.06 -4.43
N VAL A 190 -7.13 -11.21 -4.06
CA VAL A 190 -8.50 -11.30 -3.55
C VAL A 190 -8.51 -11.59 -2.06
N THR A 191 -8.84 -10.61 -1.21
CA THR A 191 -8.91 -10.84 0.24
C THR A 191 -9.87 -9.87 0.92
N ARG A 192 -10.01 -9.99 2.25
CA ARG A 192 -10.70 -9.02 3.09
C ARG A 192 -9.77 -7.83 3.30
N GLY A 193 -10.11 -6.67 2.76
CA GLY A 193 -9.42 -5.43 3.12
C GLY A 193 -10.04 -4.74 4.34
N ILE A 194 -9.19 -4.09 5.14
CA ILE A 194 -9.59 -3.32 6.33
C ILE A 194 -9.09 -1.88 6.15
N LEU A 195 -10.02 -0.93 6.08
CA LEU A 195 -9.70 0.49 5.98
C LEU A 195 -9.70 1.16 7.36
N LEU A 196 -8.51 1.54 7.84
CA LEU A 196 -8.35 2.30 9.08
C LEU A 196 -8.17 3.80 8.77
N ASP A 197 -9.05 4.64 9.33
CA ASP A 197 -9.01 6.09 9.15
C ASP A 197 -8.12 6.78 10.19
N ILE A 198 -6.81 6.75 9.92
CA ILE A 198 -5.78 7.33 10.80
C ILE A 198 -5.93 8.83 10.94
N ALA A 199 -6.25 9.53 9.85
CA ALA A 199 -6.50 10.97 9.91
C ALA A 199 -7.67 11.30 10.86
N LYS A 200 -8.75 10.53 10.80
CA LYS A 200 -9.93 10.71 11.67
C LYS A 200 -9.62 10.47 13.14
N VAL A 201 -8.93 9.38 13.50
CA VAL A 201 -8.59 9.12 14.92
C VAL A 201 -7.62 10.13 15.49
N LYS A 202 -6.74 10.70 14.67
CA LYS A 202 -5.86 11.82 15.05
C LYS A 202 -6.56 13.18 15.01
N GLY A 203 -7.84 13.24 14.68
CA GLY A 203 -8.63 14.48 14.63
C GLY A 203 -8.21 15.44 13.51
N LYS A 204 -7.56 14.95 12.44
CA LYS A 204 -7.04 15.76 11.34
C LYS A 204 -7.79 15.51 10.04
N LYS A 205 -7.77 16.52 9.15
CA LYS A 205 -8.22 16.34 7.75
C LYS A 205 -7.24 15.48 6.95
N TRP A 206 -5.96 15.61 7.25
CA TRP A 206 -4.84 14.84 6.70
C TRP A 206 -3.64 14.91 7.66
N LEU A 207 -2.72 13.97 7.56
CA LEU A 207 -1.46 13.99 8.31
C LEU A 207 -0.44 14.92 7.66
N ASP A 208 0.43 15.51 8.49
CA ASP A 208 1.55 16.32 8.04
C ASP A 208 2.65 15.46 7.40
N ALA A 209 3.48 16.06 6.54
CA ALA A 209 4.60 15.33 5.94
C ALA A 209 5.61 14.93 7.04
N GLY A 210 6.03 13.66 7.04
CA GLY A 210 6.92 13.10 8.06
C GLY A 210 6.25 12.79 9.39
N GLU A 211 4.94 13.01 9.53
CA GLU A 211 4.22 12.61 10.74
C GLU A 211 4.08 11.08 10.81
N PRO A 212 4.59 10.43 11.87
CA PRO A 212 4.52 8.98 12.01
C PRO A 212 3.09 8.50 12.34
N VAL A 213 2.84 7.26 11.94
CA VAL A 213 1.70 6.45 12.38
C VAL A 213 2.24 5.38 13.30
N PHE A 214 1.76 5.34 14.54
CA PHE A 214 2.20 4.35 15.52
C PHE A 214 1.18 3.21 15.68
N VAL A 215 1.60 2.14 16.35
CA VAL A 215 0.73 0.99 16.68
C VAL A 215 -0.52 1.44 17.42
N GLU A 216 -0.39 2.39 18.36
CA GLU A 216 -1.52 2.90 19.13
C GLU A 216 -2.55 3.64 18.25
N ASP A 217 -2.10 4.25 17.14
CA ASP A 217 -3.01 4.88 16.18
C ASP A 217 -3.79 3.81 15.39
N LEU A 218 -3.17 2.66 15.09
CA LEU A 218 -3.83 1.52 14.46
C LEU A 218 -4.86 0.89 15.41
N GLU A 219 -4.47 0.62 16.66
CA GLU A 219 -5.35 0.05 17.68
C GLU A 219 -6.55 0.98 18.00
N ALA A 220 -6.31 2.29 18.06
CA ALA A 220 -7.38 3.27 18.22
C ALA A 220 -8.34 3.26 17.03
N ALA A 221 -7.84 3.11 15.79
CA ALA A 221 -8.67 3.03 14.59
C ALA A 221 -9.47 1.73 14.51
N GLU A 222 -8.88 0.59 14.87
CA GLU A 222 -9.58 -0.69 15.00
C GLU A 222 -10.73 -0.58 16.00
N LYS A 223 -10.45 -0.05 17.20
CA LYS A 223 -11.45 0.15 18.26
C LYS A 223 -12.57 1.09 17.81
N ALA A 224 -12.24 2.19 17.14
CA ALA A 224 -13.22 3.16 16.67
C ALA A 224 -14.12 2.60 15.56
N ALA A 225 -13.59 1.71 14.72
CA ALA A 225 -14.35 1.06 13.64
C ALA A 225 -15.05 -0.24 14.07
N GLY A 226 -14.73 -0.78 15.25
CA GLY A 226 -15.26 -2.06 15.72
C GLY A 226 -14.80 -3.24 14.86
N VAL A 227 -13.57 -3.18 14.35
CA VAL A 227 -12.96 -4.20 13.50
C VAL A 227 -11.66 -4.70 14.11
N ARG A 228 -11.20 -5.88 13.65
CA ARG A 228 -9.90 -6.43 14.00
C ARG A 228 -9.21 -6.95 12.74
N ILE A 229 -7.96 -6.57 12.55
CA ILE A 229 -7.09 -7.10 11.51
C ILE A 229 -6.79 -8.56 11.83
N GLU A 230 -6.92 -9.41 10.82
CA GLU A 230 -6.61 -10.83 10.87
C GLU A 230 -5.53 -11.18 9.84
N GLU A 231 -4.95 -12.36 9.99
CA GLU A 231 -4.03 -12.90 9.00
C GLU A 231 -4.68 -12.97 7.61
N GLY A 232 -3.91 -12.61 6.58
CA GLY A 232 -4.35 -12.56 5.19
C GLY A 232 -5.14 -11.31 4.81
N ASP A 233 -5.45 -10.39 5.74
CA ASP A 233 -6.12 -9.13 5.41
C ASP A 233 -5.21 -8.19 4.61
N ALA A 234 -5.82 -7.36 3.76
CA ALA A 234 -5.18 -6.20 3.16
C ALA A 234 -5.44 -4.95 4.02
N LEU A 235 -4.44 -4.50 4.78
CA LEU A 235 -4.56 -3.30 5.61
C LEU A 235 -4.41 -2.02 4.78
N MET A 236 -5.41 -1.13 4.86
CA MET A 236 -5.44 0.16 4.19
C MET A 236 -5.42 1.29 5.23
N LEU A 237 -4.49 2.23 5.10
CA LEU A 237 -4.42 3.39 5.98
C LEU A 237 -4.86 4.65 5.25
N ARG A 238 -5.93 5.30 5.73
CA ARG A 238 -6.35 6.61 5.21
C ARG A 238 -5.64 7.73 5.98
N LEU A 239 -4.67 8.35 5.31
CA LEU A 239 -3.89 9.48 5.84
C LEU A 239 -4.41 10.86 5.38
N GLY A 240 -5.42 10.89 4.49
CA GLY A 240 -6.04 12.11 3.97
C GLY A 240 -5.27 12.85 2.86
N TRP A 241 -4.11 12.35 2.43
CA TRP A 241 -3.24 13.05 1.48
C TRP A 241 -3.83 13.30 0.10
N TYR A 242 -4.66 12.40 -0.42
CA TYR A 242 -5.30 12.65 -1.72
C TYR A 242 -6.23 13.86 -1.67
N LYS A 243 -6.98 14.04 -0.56
CA LYS A 243 -7.81 15.22 -0.34
C LYS A 243 -7.00 16.52 -0.22
N ARG A 244 -5.73 16.45 0.21
CA ARG A 244 -4.84 17.61 0.25
C ARG A 244 -4.38 18.03 -1.15
N ARG A 245 -4.38 17.09 -2.11
CA ARG A 245 -3.96 17.31 -3.50
C ARG A 245 -5.08 17.90 -4.38
N LEU A 246 -6.34 17.50 -4.11
CA LEU A 246 -7.54 18.03 -4.76
C LEU A 246 -7.87 19.45 -4.27
#